data_AF-A0A5B7DNR5-F1
#
_entry.id   AF-A0A5B7DNR5-F1
#
_cell.length_a   1.000
_cell.length_b   1.000
_cell.length_c   1.000
_cell.angle_alpha   90.00
_cell.angle_beta   90.00
_cell.angle_gamma   90.00
#
_symmetry.space_group_name_H-M   'P 1'
#
loop_
_entity.id
_entity.type
_entity.pdbx_description
1 polymer ?
#
loop_
_entity_poly.entity_id
_entity_poly.type
_entity_poly.pdbx_seq_one_letter_code
_entity_poly.pdbx_strand_id
1 'polypeptide(L)'
;MLGLLVHQCGLILGVLQGIMAVLFWVKSPAFIEDLSIPEEAHHDAGHFIDALDKSYKTIAQNCGIAAGMYVITLIISGWQVMVNKRS
;
A
#
# COMPACT_ATOMS: atom_id res chain seq x y z
N MET A 1 9.52 14.03 -21.12
CA MET A 1 10.16 12.71 -20.86
C MET A 1 9.99 12.28 -19.39
N LEU A 2 10.26 13.16 -18.41
CA LEU A 2 10.10 12.85 -16.97
C LEU A 2 8.66 12.50 -16.54
N GLY A 3 7.64 13.23 -17.03
CA GLY A 3 6.24 12.98 -16.67
C GLY A 3 5.66 11.65 -17.16
N LEU A 4 6.16 11.09 -18.27
CA LEU A 4 5.68 9.80 -18.80
C LEU A 4 6.23 8.61 -17.98
N LEU A 5 7.48 8.72 -17.52
CA LEU A 5 8.15 7.70 -16.70
C LEU A 5 7.53 7.60 -15.29
N VAL A 6 7.19 8.75 -14.68
CA VAL A 6 6.46 8.80 -13.39
C VAL A 6 5.07 8.19 -13.54
N HIS A 7 4.41 8.38 -14.68
CA HIS A 7 3.06 7.88 -14.91
C HIS A 7 3.01 6.34 -15.02
N GLN A 8 3.94 5.72 -15.76
CA GLN A 8 3.97 4.25 -15.90
C GLN A 8 4.39 3.55 -14.60
N CYS A 9 5.43 4.04 -13.94
CA CYS A 9 5.90 3.46 -12.68
C CYS A 9 4.91 3.70 -11.54
N GLY A 10 4.38 4.93 -11.41
CA GLY A 10 3.40 5.27 -10.38
C GLY A 10 2.07 4.53 -10.50
N LEU A 11 1.63 4.23 -11.73
CA LEU A 11 0.41 3.43 -11.94
C LEU A 11 0.61 1.97 -11.52
N ILE A 12 1.71 1.34 -11.94
CA ILE A 12 1.98 -0.07 -11.61
C ILE A 12 2.16 -0.23 -10.10
N LEU A 13 2.98 0.62 -9.47
CA LEU A 13 3.24 0.57 -8.03
C LEU A 13 1.99 0.92 -7.22
N GLY A 14 1.20 1.92 -7.64
CA GLY A 14 -0.04 2.29 -6.95
C GLY A 14 -1.11 1.21 -7.01
N VAL A 15 -1.28 0.53 -8.15
CA VAL A 15 -2.26 -0.55 -8.31
C VAL A 15 -1.87 -1.77 -7.46
N LEU A 16 -0.61 -2.18 -7.50
CA LEU A 16 -0.13 -3.29 -6.68
C LEU A 16 -0.32 -2.98 -5.19
N GLN A 17 0.06 -1.78 -4.75
CA GLN A 17 -0.08 -1.36 -3.36
C GLN A 17 -1.55 -1.29 -2.91
N GLY A 18 -2.46 -0.88 -3.80
CA GLY A 18 -3.90 -0.86 -3.54
C GLY A 18 -4.50 -2.27 -3.40
N ILE A 19 -4.11 -3.21 -4.26
CA ILE A 19 -4.54 -4.62 -4.15
C ILE A 19 -4.06 -5.21 -2.81
N MET A 20 -2.80 -4.97 -2.45
CA MET A 20 -2.25 -5.40 -1.16
C MET A 20 -3.02 -4.82 0.01
N ALA A 21 -3.38 -3.52 -0.04
CA ALA A 21 -4.19 -2.89 1.00
C ALA A 21 -5.52 -3.58 1.24
N VAL A 22 -6.22 -3.97 0.17
CA VAL A 22 -7.48 -4.71 0.28
C VAL A 22 -7.23 -6.11 0.87
N LEU A 23 -6.19 -6.82 0.42
CA LEU A 23 -5.87 -8.17 0.88
C LEU A 23 -5.47 -8.22 2.37
N PHE A 24 -4.74 -7.22 2.86
CA PHE A 24 -4.43 -7.08 4.28
C PHE A 24 -5.66 -6.64 5.10
N TRP A 25 -6.57 -5.84 4.54
CA TRP A 25 -7.78 -5.42 5.25
C TRP A 25 -8.74 -6.60 5.49
N VAL A 26 -8.85 -7.52 4.54
CA VAL A 26 -9.64 -8.77 4.71
C VAL A 26 -8.90 -9.84 5.51
N LYS A 27 -7.70 -9.57 6.04
CA LYS A 27 -6.84 -10.51 6.76
C LYS A 27 -6.59 -11.81 6.00
N SER A 28 -6.18 -11.68 4.74
CA SER A 28 -5.90 -12.85 3.90
C SER A 28 -4.83 -13.75 4.51
N PRO A 29 -5.07 -15.06 4.68
CA PRO A 29 -4.11 -15.99 5.28
C PRO A 29 -2.82 -16.15 4.46
N ALA A 30 -2.84 -15.75 3.18
CA ALA A 30 -1.68 -15.79 2.31
C ALA A 30 -0.55 -14.84 2.73
N PHE A 31 -0.83 -13.82 3.56
CA PHE A 31 0.15 -12.82 3.97
C PHE A 31 0.62 -12.98 5.42
N ILE A 32 0.33 -14.12 6.06
CA ILE A 32 0.74 -14.35 7.45
C ILE A 32 2.26 -14.34 7.63
N GLU A 33 3.00 -14.71 6.59
CA GLU A 33 4.47 -14.69 6.56
C GLU A 33 5.07 -13.29 6.43
N ASP A 34 4.30 -12.31 5.95
CA ASP A 34 4.73 -10.92 5.79
C ASP A 34 4.44 -10.08 7.06
N LEU A 35 3.78 -10.69 8.05
CA LEU A 35 3.50 -10.03 9.33
C LEU A 35 4.74 -10.03 10.22
N SER A 36 5.13 -8.84 10.66
CA SER A 36 6.07 -8.71 11.76
C SER A 36 5.33 -8.95 13.09
N ILE A 37 5.59 -10.10 13.71
CA ILE A 37 5.12 -10.43 15.06
C ILE A 37 6.34 -10.34 16.00
N PRO A 38 6.24 -9.60 17.11
CA PRO A 38 7.33 -9.54 18.08
C PRO A 38 7.48 -10.88 18.83
N GLU A 39 8.71 -11.31 19.10
CA GLU A 39 8.97 -12.62 19.76
C GLU A 39 8.27 -12.74 21.12
N GLU A 40 8.13 -11.64 21.86
CA GLU A 40 7.40 -11.62 23.14
C GLU A 40 5.92 -12.03 23.02
N ALA A 41 5.30 -11.86 21.84
CA ALA A 41 3.92 -12.29 21.59
C ALA A 41 3.80 -13.79 21.27
N HIS A 42 4.90 -14.52 21.10
CA HIS A 42 4.88 -15.95 20.76
C HIS A 42 4.60 -16.85 21.99
N HIS A 43 4.71 -16.30 23.20
CA HIS A 43 4.60 -17.06 24.45
C HIS A 43 3.15 -17.30 24.91
N ASP A 44 2.20 -16.51 24.42
CA ASP A 44 0.78 -16.63 24.76
C ASP A 44 -0.09 -16.51 23.51
N ALA A 45 -1.05 -17.43 23.37
CA ALA A 45 -1.92 -17.48 22.20
C ALA A 45 -2.81 -16.24 22.06
N GLY A 46 -3.23 -15.63 23.17
CA GLY A 46 -4.03 -14.39 23.14
C GLY A 46 -3.21 -13.21 22.65
N HIS A 47 -2.00 -13.05 23.19
CA HIS A 47 -1.05 -12.02 22.74
C HIS A 47 -0.63 -12.20 21.28
N PHE A 48 -0.47 -13.44 20.82
CA PHE A 48 -0.16 -13.74 19.43
C PHE A 48 -1.26 -13.26 18.47
N ILE A 49 -2.53 -13.55 18.79
CA ILE A 49 -3.67 -13.15 17.94
C ILE A 49 -3.86 -11.63 17.93
N ASP A 50 -3.67 -10.94 19.05
CA ASP A 50 -3.75 -9.48 19.12
C ASP A 50 -2.63 -8.81 18.30
N ALA A 51 -1.39 -9.31 18.42
CA ALA A 51 -0.27 -8.86 17.61
C ALA A 51 -0.53 -9.08 16.11
N LEU A 52 -1.14 -10.21 15.76
CA LEU A 52 -1.56 -10.55 14.39
C LEU A 52 -2.55 -9.53 13.82
N ASP A 53 -3.65 -9.25 14.53
CA ASP A 53 -4.65 -8.27 14.09
C ASP A 53 -4.06 -6.87 13.92
N LYS A 54 -3.18 -6.47 14.85
CA LYS A 54 -2.50 -5.18 14.82
C LYS A 54 -1.55 -5.07 13.63
N SER A 55 -0.78 -6.11 13.33
CA SER A 55 0.14 -6.10 12.19
C SER A 55 -0.61 -6.08 10.85
N TYR A 56 -1.70 -6.86 10.70
CA TYR A 56 -2.58 -6.77 9.52
C TYR A 56 -3.09 -5.34 9.28
N LYS A 57 -3.62 -4.70 10.34
CA LYS A 57 -4.15 -3.33 10.25
C LYS A 57 -3.05 -2.32 9.90
N THR A 58 -1.90 -2.42 10.54
CA THR A 58 -0.78 -1.48 10.33
C THR A 58 -0.29 -1.54 8.89
N ILE A 59 -0.09 -2.74 8.36
CA ILE A 59 0.34 -2.93 6.97
C ILE A 59 -0.75 -2.41 6.02
N ALA A 60 -2.02 -2.80 6.21
CA ALA A 60 -3.16 -2.33 5.40
C ALA A 60 -3.25 -0.79 5.34
N GLN A 61 -3.03 -0.12 6.46
CA GLN A 61 -3.04 1.35 6.53
C GLN A 61 -1.87 1.96 5.76
N ASN A 62 -0.66 1.44 5.93
CA ASN A 62 0.53 1.93 5.25
C ASN A 62 0.42 1.77 3.73
N CYS A 63 -0.02 0.61 3.25
CA CYS A 63 -0.21 0.40 1.81
C CYS A 63 -1.42 1.15 1.25
N GLY A 64 -2.50 1.30 2.02
CA GLY A 64 -3.64 2.13 1.65
C GLY A 64 -3.26 3.61 1.45
N ILE A 65 -2.51 4.20 2.40
CA ILE A 65 -2.06 5.59 2.31
C ILE A 65 -1.10 5.77 1.12
N ALA A 66 -0.15 4.85 0.95
CA ALA A 66 0.79 4.89 -0.18
C ALA A 66 0.06 4.83 -1.54
N ALA A 67 -0.93 3.95 -1.68
CA ALA A 67 -1.76 3.90 -2.88
C ALA A 67 -2.49 5.24 -3.12
N GLY A 68 -3.03 5.86 -2.07
CA GLY A 68 -3.61 7.20 -2.14
C GLY A 68 -2.62 8.27 -2.63
N MET A 69 -1.38 8.25 -2.14
CA MET A 69 -0.32 9.17 -2.58
C MET A 69 0.05 8.97 -4.05
N TYR A 70 0.06 7.73 -4.56
CA TYR A 70 0.26 7.45 -5.97
C TYR A 70 -0.89 8.01 -6.84
N VAL A 71 -2.14 7.87 -6.40
CA VAL A 71 -3.30 8.47 -7.09
C VAL A 71 -3.16 9.99 -7.21
N ILE A 72 -2.81 10.67 -6.11
CA ILE A 72 -2.61 12.13 -6.12
C ILE A 72 -1.49 12.53 -7.10
N THR A 73 -0.38 11.79 -7.07
CA THR A 73 0.75 12.04 -7.97
C THR A 73 0.36 11.87 -9.44
N LEU A 74 -0.48 10.87 -9.77
CA LEU A 74 -1.00 10.66 -11.12
C LEU A 74 -1.92 11.79 -11.56
N ILE A 75 -2.78 12.31 -10.67
CA ILE A 75 -3.65 13.46 -10.98
C ILE A 75 -2.81 14.69 -11.32
N ILE A 76 -1.82 15.02 -10.50
CA ILE A 76 -0.94 16.18 -10.71
C ILE A 76 -0.14 15.99 -12.01
N SER A 77 0.40 14.79 -12.24
CA SER A 77 1.17 14.48 -13.45
C SER A 77 0.30 14.58 -14.72
N GLY A 78 -0.94 14.08 -14.68
CA GLY A 78 -1.91 14.21 -15.76
C GLY A 78 -2.28 15.66 -16.04
N TRP A 79 -2.46 16.46 -14.99
CA TRP A 79 -2.68 17.90 -15.11
C TRP A 79 -1.50 18.60 -15.80
N GLN A 80 -0.27 18.30 -15.38
CA GLN A 80 0.95 18.86 -15.98
C GLN A 80 1.07 18.49 -17.47
N VAL A 81 0.77 17.25 -17.84
CA VAL A 81 0.77 16.83 -19.25
C VAL A 81 -0.29 17.58 -20.06
N MET A 82 -1.49 17.79 -19.50
CA MET A 82 -2.55 18.53 -20.19
C MET A 82 -2.15 19.99 -20.42
N VAL A 83 -1.62 20.67 -19.40
CA VAL A 83 -1.17 22.06 -19.52
C VAL A 83 0.01 22.18 -20.48
N ASN A 84 1.02 21.30 -20.37
CA ASN A 84 2.21 21.33 -21.22
C ASN A 84 1.92 20.97 -22.68
N LYS A 85 0.84 20.25 -22.97
CA LYS A 85 0.39 20.00 -24.36
C LYS A 85 -0.37 21.18 -24.98
N ARG A 86 -0.81 22.15 -24.18
CA ARG A 86 -1.55 23.33 -24.63
C ARG A 86 -0.71 24.61 -24.67
N SER A 87 0.57 24.53 -24.35
CA SER A 87 1.58 25.58 -24.62
C SER A 87 2.39 25.22 -25.84
#